data_AF-A0AB39EX02-F1
#
_entry.id   AF-A0AB39EX02-F1
#
_cell.length_a   1.000
_cell.length_b   1.000
_cell.length_c   1.000
_cell.angle_alpha   90.00
_cell.angle_beta   90.00
_cell.angle_gamma   90.00
#
_symmetry.space_group_name_H-M   'P 1'
#
loop_
_entity.id
_entity.type
_entity.pdbx_description
1 polymer ?
#
loop_
_entity_poly.entity_id
_entity_poly.type
_entity_poly.pdbx_seq_one_letter_code
_entity_poly.pdbx_strand_id
1 'polypeptide(L)'
;MMADYNVDSLSSDAVAQHTRVQIGTSECPDCFKLKTYTTAPIPGRSFRVVTPELTGWINVGFRLAVTNVTENHVPQYRLIANLTNNGAFINEVSFFVEGEDGEYVLLNSLNKYGMNCFSNIATGCSWKEEILLPIDRVDRALITDSPLNVLVGKVRSTRSKTSSDGYNVKYETSFKHYGVTLTIPPASLKGLQQAVIQDGSAIPSSAAVLAAEAKKENQELQRRAQIQAQKKIEKPFKFEIGTRICRQQGPWKITGYVEQAVKERIQIRISDMSDGNLRPGSFREAIIWDLPDNWDLC
;
A
#
# COMPACT_ATOMS: atom_id res chain seq x y z
N MET A 1 -26.16 22.41 14.65
CA MET A 1 -25.12 23.13 13.87
C MET A 1 -23.85 23.08 14.70
N MET A 2 -22.84 22.30 14.27
CA MET A 2 -21.50 22.42 14.86
C MET A 2 -20.83 23.62 14.21
N ALA A 3 -20.24 24.51 14.99
CA ALA A 3 -19.41 25.58 14.46
C ALA A 3 -18.28 24.96 13.62
N ASP A 4 -18.03 25.51 12.42
CA ASP A 4 -16.91 25.10 11.59
C ASP A 4 -15.61 25.60 12.24
N TYR A 5 -15.05 24.80 13.14
CA TYR A 5 -13.77 25.07 13.77
C TYR A 5 -12.65 24.89 12.74
N ASN A 6 -11.88 25.95 12.50
CA ASN A 6 -10.68 25.88 11.69
C ASN A 6 -9.55 25.21 12.49
N VAL A 7 -9.17 24.00 12.07
CA VAL A 7 -8.09 23.21 12.68
C VAL A 7 -6.73 23.92 12.65
N ASP A 8 -6.50 24.82 11.68
CA ASP A 8 -5.20 25.51 11.52
C ASP A 8 -4.83 26.39 12.73
N SER A 9 -5.81 26.79 13.53
CA SER A 9 -5.63 27.61 14.73
C SER A 9 -5.75 26.84 16.05
N LEU A 10 -6.05 25.54 16.01
CA LEU A 10 -6.28 24.74 17.20
C LEU A 10 -4.95 24.25 17.80
N SER A 11 -4.86 24.26 19.13
CA SER A 11 -3.80 23.55 19.85
C SER A 11 -3.95 22.03 19.66
N SER A 12 -2.89 21.27 19.93
CA SER A 12 -2.94 19.80 19.87
C SER A 12 -4.03 19.22 20.78
N ASP A 13 -4.18 19.75 22.00
CA ASP A 13 -5.23 19.33 22.93
C ASP A 13 -6.63 19.61 22.39
N ALA A 14 -6.84 20.77 21.76
CA ALA A 14 -8.11 21.09 21.14
C ALA A 14 -8.41 20.15 19.95
N VAL A 15 -7.41 19.83 19.13
CA VAL A 15 -7.58 18.83 18.05
C VAL A 15 -7.92 17.45 18.62
N ALA A 16 -7.25 17.03 19.71
CA ALA A 16 -7.53 15.75 20.36
C ALA A 16 -8.98 15.67 20.85
N GLN A 17 -9.45 16.72 21.55
CA GLN A 17 -10.83 16.81 22.07
C GLN A 17 -11.90 16.83 20.98
N HIS A 18 -11.59 17.35 19.79
CA HIS A 18 -12.51 17.41 18.66
C HIS A 18 -12.36 16.22 17.68
N THR A 19 -11.47 15.28 17.97
CA THR A 19 -11.29 14.08 17.17
C THR A 19 -12.48 13.14 17.38
N ARG A 20 -13.14 12.77 16.29
CA ARG A 20 -14.26 11.83 16.32
C ARG A 20 -13.75 10.41 16.17
N VAL A 21 -14.26 9.50 17.00
CA VAL A 21 -13.97 8.07 16.91
C VAL A 21 -15.18 7.37 16.30
N GLN A 22 -14.97 6.68 15.18
CA GLN A 22 -15.95 5.78 14.59
C GLN A 22 -15.49 4.35 14.87
N ILE A 23 -16.34 3.58 15.55
CA ILE A 23 -16.12 2.16 15.81
C ILE A 23 -16.88 1.37 14.75
N GLY A 24 -16.32 0.27 14.26
CA GLY A 24 -17.02 -0.62 13.33
C GLY A 24 -18.28 -1.24 13.95
N THR A 25 -19.11 -1.89 13.12
CA THR A 25 -20.39 -2.45 13.58
C THR A 25 -20.18 -3.69 14.46
N SER A 26 -21.15 -4.01 15.31
CA SER A 26 -21.17 -5.28 16.06
C SER A 26 -21.55 -6.49 15.21
N GLU A 27 -21.83 -6.28 13.91
CA GLU A 27 -22.34 -7.30 13.00
C GLU A 27 -21.27 -8.27 12.51
N CYS A 28 -19.98 -8.02 12.79
CA CYS A 28 -18.91 -8.98 12.52
C CYS A 28 -17.98 -9.18 13.74
N PRO A 29 -17.43 -10.41 13.95
CA PRO A 29 -16.67 -10.77 15.16
C PRO A 29 -15.45 -9.90 15.45
N ASP A 30 -14.88 -9.22 14.45
CA ASP A 30 -13.71 -8.35 14.62
C ASP A 30 -13.99 -6.88 14.27
N CYS A 31 -15.20 -6.55 13.82
CA CYS A 31 -15.55 -5.21 13.36
C CYS A 31 -15.54 -4.20 14.52
N PHE A 32 -15.84 -4.62 15.75
CA PHE A 32 -15.75 -3.75 16.93
C PHE A 32 -14.30 -3.32 17.25
N LYS A 33 -13.30 -4.04 16.74
CA LYS A 33 -11.88 -3.66 16.87
C LYS A 33 -11.51 -2.57 15.87
N LEU A 34 -12.30 -2.36 14.82
CA LEU A 34 -12.09 -1.33 13.84
C LEU A 34 -12.42 0.03 14.44
N LYS A 35 -11.45 0.94 14.42
CA LYS A 35 -11.54 2.31 14.91
C LYS A 35 -10.98 3.25 13.85
N THR A 36 -11.74 4.31 13.56
CA THR A 36 -11.30 5.42 12.72
C THR A 36 -11.42 6.71 13.51
N TYR A 37 -10.28 7.33 13.79
CA TYR A 37 -10.14 8.62 14.46
C TYR A 37 -10.06 9.67 13.36
N THR A 38 -10.93 10.68 13.38
CA THR A 38 -10.95 11.72 12.34
C THR A 38 -10.99 13.11 12.97
N THR A 39 -10.14 14.01 12.49
CA THR A 39 -10.13 15.41 12.95
C THR A 39 -11.35 16.18 12.43
N ALA A 40 -11.54 17.39 12.95
CA ALA A 40 -12.39 18.38 12.29
C ALA A 40 -11.87 18.68 10.86
N PRO A 41 -12.73 19.19 9.96
CA PRO A 41 -12.30 19.63 8.64
C PRO A 41 -11.19 20.67 8.71
N ILE A 42 -10.18 20.50 7.88
CA ILE A 42 -9.18 21.53 7.63
C ILE A 42 -9.69 22.35 6.43
N PRO A 43 -9.64 23.70 6.50
CA PRO A 43 -10.29 24.56 5.50
C PRO A 43 -9.88 24.19 4.08
N GLY A 44 -10.88 24.17 3.21
CA GLY A 44 -10.63 23.90 1.81
C GLY A 44 -9.79 24.98 1.16
N ARG A 45 -8.97 24.59 0.20
CA ARG A 45 -8.20 25.50 -0.65
C ARG A 45 -8.58 25.28 -2.10
N SER A 46 -8.61 26.38 -2.86
CA SER A 46 -8.90 26.35 -4.29
C SER A 46 -7.71 26.85 -5.10
N PHE A 47 -7.51 26.25 -6.27
CA PHE A 47 -6.51 26.65 -7.24
C PHE A 47 -7.16 26.70 -8.62
N ARG A 48 -6.88 27.77 -9.37
CA ARG A 48 -7.34 27.96 -10.74
C ARG A 48 -6.13 28.21 -11.63
N VAL A 49 -6.05 27.50 -12.75
CA VAL A 49 -5.04 27.68 -13.78
C VAL A 49 -5.70 28.02 -15.10
N VAL A 50 -5.14 29.01 -15.79
CA VAL A 50 -5.55 29.42 -17.14
C VAL A 50 -4.29 29.62 -17.96
N THR A 51 -3.90 28.56 -18.65
CA THR A 51 -2.76 28.53 -19.58
C THR A 51 -3.23 27.88 -20.89
N PRO A 52 -2.53 28.11 -22.02
CA PRO A 52 -2.86 27.45 -23.28
C PRO A 52 -2.91 25.93 -23.18
N GLU A 53 -2.06 25.34 -22.34
CA GLU A 53 -1.93 23.88 -22.19
C GLU A 53 -2.76 23.29 -21.03
N LEU A 54 -3.22 24.14 -20.10
CA LEU A 54 -3.91 23.72 -18.88
C LEU A 54 -4.92 24.79 -18.45
N THR A 55 -6.21 24.51 -18.60
CA THR A 55 -7.29 25.36 -18.08
C THR A 55 -8.23 24.56 -17.19
N GLY A 56 -8.43 25.02 -15.95
CA GLY A 56 -9.33 24.38 -14.99
C GLY A 56 -9.12 24.91 -13.58
N TRP A 57 -9.90 24.38 -12.64
CA TRP A 57 -9.75 24.62 -11.22
C TRP A 57 -9.95 23.35 -10.42
N ILE A 58 -9.41 23.36 -9.21
CA ILE A 58 -9.54 22.31 -8.22
C ILE A 58 -9.80 22.95 -6.86
N ASN A 59 -10.75 22.40 -6.11
CA ASN A 59 -11.07 22.75 -4.73
C ASN A 59 -10.93 21.47 -3.90
N VAL A 60 -10.18 21.54 -2.82
CA VAL A 60 -9.88 20.41 -1.95
C VAL A 60 -10.11 20.80 -0.51
N GLY A 61 -11.00 20.10 0.18
CA GLY A 61 -11.14 20.15 1.63
C GLY A 61 -10.74 18.82 2.24
N PHE A 62 -10.11 18.82 3.42
CA PHE A 62 -9.51 17.60 3.96
C PHE A 62 -9.79 17.37 5.44
N ARG A 63 -9.62 16.12 5.85
CA ARG A 63 -9.56 15.71 7.25
C ARG A 63 -8.37 14.78 7.41
N LEU A 64 -7.72 14.85 8.56
CA LEU A 64 -6.77 13.82 8.94
C LEU A 64 -7.53 12.67 9.60
N ALA A 65 -7.07 11.45 9.35
CA ALA A 65 -7.58 10.30 10.03
C ALA A 65 -6.47 9.33 10.44
N VAL A 66 -6.70 8.58 11.50
CA VAL A 66 -5.96 7.35 11.81
C VAL A 66 -6.97 6.22 11.80
N THR A 67 -6.71 5.17 11.05
CA THR A 67 -7.61 4.02 10.96
C THR A 67 -6.84 2.72 11.01
N ASN A 68 -7.39 1.73 11.71
CA ASN A 68 -6.91 0.36 11.71
C ASN A 68 -7.79 -0.57 10.84
N VAL A 69 -8.53 -0.01 9.89
CA VAL A 69 -9.23 -0.77 8.84
C VAL A 69 -8.20 -1.23 7.81
N THR A 70 -7.35 -2.15 8.24
CA THR A 70 -6.33 -2.86 7.46
C THR A 70 -6.43 -4.35 7.79
N GLU A 71 -5.90 -5.21 6.91
CA GLU A 71 -5.92 -6.67 7.10
C GLU A 71 -5.32 -7.11 8.45
N ASN A 72 -4.36 -6.34 8.97
CA ASN A 72 -3.64 -6.64 10.21
C ASN A 72 -4.06 -5.76 11.40
N HIS A 73 -5.12 -4.95 11.26
CA HIS A 73 -5.54 -3.97 12.27
C HIS A 73 -4.42 -3.02 12.77
N VAL A 74 -3.45 -2.76 11.91
CA VAL A 74 -2.37 -1.80 12.19
C VAL A 74 -2.90 -0.40 11.89
N PRO A 75 -2.88 0.54 12.86
CA PRO A 75 -3.29 1.92 12.63
C PRO A 75 -2.39 2.60 11.60
N GLN A 76 -3.01 3.31 10.64
CA GLN A 76 -2.34 4.05 9.59
C GLN A 76 -2.89 5.47 9.50
N TYR A 77 -2.01 6.45 9.31
CA TYR A 77 -2.41 7.82 9.00
C TYR A 77 -2.97 7.90 7.59
N ARG A 78 -4.11 8.57 7.45
CA ARG A 78 -4.78 8.83 6.19
C ARG A 78 -5.16 10.29 6.05
N LEU A 79 -5.18 10.75 4.82
CA LEU A 79 -5.82 11.99 4.42
C LEU A 79 -7.15 11.65 3.76
N ILE A 80 -8.24 12.22 4.26
CA ILE A 80 -9.58 12.11 3.64
C ILE A 80 -9.84 13.42 2.90
N ALA A 81 -9.72 13.39 1.58
CA ALA A 81 -9.88 14.56 0.73
C ALA A 81 -11.26 14.57 0.07
N ASN A 82 -12.00 15.68 0.20
CA ASN A 82 -13.20 15.97 -0.57
C ASN A 82 -12.80 16.90 -1.70
N LEU A 83 -12.93 16.43 -2.93
CA LEU A 83 -12.49 17.14 -4.12
C LEU A 83 -13.68 17.59 -4.94
N THR A 84 -13.55 18.78 -5.51
CA THR A 84 -14.37 19.26 -6.61
C THR A 84 -13.45 19.90 -7.64
N ASN A 85 -13.56 19.52 -8.90
CA ASN A 85 -12.67 20.01 -9.94
C ASN A 85 -13.38 20.19 -11.29
N ASN A 86 -12.70 20.87 -12.21
CA ASN A 86 -13.18 21.02 -13.58
C ASN A 86 -12.01 21.08 -14.59
N GLY A 87 -12.36 21.06 -15.88
CA GLY A 87 -11.41 21.25 -16.97
C GLY A 87 -10.25 20.24 -16.93
N ALA A 88 -9.02 20.75 -16.93
CA ALA A 88 -7.82 19.91 -17.04
C ALA A 88 -7.54 18.99 -15.83
N PHE A 89 -8.27 19.16 -14.72
CA PHE A 89 -8.12 18.33 -13.52
C PHE A 89 -9.05 17.10 -13.50
N ILE A 90 -10.10 17.02 -14.33
CA ILE A 90 -11.17 16.00 -14.21
C ILE A 90 -10.62 14.56 -14.16
N ASN A 91 -9.61 14.25 -14.97
CA ASN A 91 -9.11 12.88 -15.14
C ASN A 91 -7.77 12.60 -14.45
N GLU A 92 -7.09 13.61 -13.91
CA GLU A 92 -5.69 13.50 -13.52
C GLU A 92 -5.40 14.36 -12.27
N VAL A 93 -5.98 13.96 -11.13
CA VAL A 93 -5.57 14.48 -9.82
C VAL A 93 -4.72 13.43 -9.13
N SER A 94 -3.59 13.86 -8.63
CA SER A 94 -2.65 13.06 -7.85
C SER A 94 -2.28 13.81 -6.57
N PHE A 95 -1.87 13.05 -5.57
CA PHE A 95 -1.49 13.56 -4.25
C PHE A 95 0.00 13.33 -4.08
N PHE A 96 0.71 14.34 -3.62
CA PHE A 96 2.13 14.27 -3.37
C PHE A 96 2.44 14.81 -1.99
N VAL A 97 3.37 14.20 -1.28
CA VAL A 97 3.94 14.76 -0.05
C VAL A 97 5.29 15.38 -0.37
N GLU A 98 5.55 16.58 0.15
CA GLU A 98 6.83 17.26 0.00
C GLU A 98 7.90 16.62 0.92
N GLY A 99 9.07 16.35 0.36
CA GLY A 99 10.28 15.88 1.04
C GLY A 99 11.09 17.02 1.64
N GLU A 100 12.20 16.69 2.31
CA GLU A 100 13.09 17.70 2.93
C GLU A 100 13.88 18.52 1.91
N ASP A 101 14.19 17.88 0.78
CA ASP A 101 14.84 18.47 -0.39
C ASP A 101 13.87 19.24 -1.29
N GLY A 102 12.59 19.30 -0.91
CA GLY A 102 11.52 19.87 -1.73
C GLY A 102 11.04 18.92 -2.84
N GLU A 103 11.51 17.67 -2.88
CA GLU A 103 11.00 16.69 -3.85
C GLU A 103 9.59 16.24 -3.49
N TYR A 104 8.76 16.00 -4.50
CA TYR A 104 7.39 15.51 -4.32
C TYR A 104 7.32 13.99 -4.48
N VAL A 105 6.90 13.30 -3.42
CA VAL A 105 6.68 11.85 -3.44
C VAL A 105 5.20 11.56 -3.66
N LEU A 106 4.89 10.76 -4.69
CA LEU A 106 3.52 10.35 -4.99
C LEU A 106 2.93 9.53 -3.83
N LEU A 107 1.70 9.88 -3.44
CA LEU A 107 0.95 9.18 -2.41
C LEU A 107 -0.01 8.15 -3.02
N ASN A 108 -0.18 7.04 -2.31
CA ASN A 108 -1.09 5.97 -2.72
C ASN A 108 -2.53 6.32 -2.36
N SER A 109 -3.38 6.38 -3.40
CA SER A 109 -4.83 6.40 -3.23
C SER A 109 -5.31 5.00 -2.83
N LEU A 110 -6.11 4.93 -1.77
CA LEU A 110 -6.68 3.68 -1.27
C LEU A 110 -8.07 3.45 -1.82
N ASN A 111 -8.94 4.45 -1.67
CA ASN A 111 -10.35 4.35 -2.02
C ASN A 111 -10.86 5.67 -2.60
N LYS A 112 -11.63 5.59 -3.70
CA LYS A 112 -12.36 6.70 -4.31
C LYS A 112 -13.86 6.42 -4.28
N TYR A 113 -14.65 7.32 -3.72
CA TYR A 113 -16.09 7.11 -3.53
C TYR A 113 -16.92 8.38 -3.75
N GLY A 114 -18.21 8.17 -4.02
CA GLY A 114 -19.19 9.27 -4.18
C GLY A 114 -18.90 10.18 -5.37
N MET A 115 -18.45 9.61 -6.50
CA MET A 115 -18.15 10.39 -7.70
C MET A 115 -19.43 10.94 -8.35
N ASN A 116 -19.53 12.26 -8.43
CA ASN A 116 -20.65 12.98 -9.03
C ASN A 116 -20.12 13.99 -10.03
N CYS A 117 -20.51 13.87 -11.30
CA CYS A 117 -20.11 14.82 -12.33
C CYS A 117 -21.29 15.72 -12.71
N PHE A 118 -20.97 16.97 -13.04
CA PHE A 118 -21.93 18.02 -13.37
C PHE A 118 -21.52 18.73 -14.66
N SER A 119 -22.51 19.20 -15.43
CA SER A 119 -22.31 19.88 -16.71
C SER A 119 -22.81 21.33 -16.73
N ASN A 120 -23.48 21.77 -15.66
CA ASN A 120 -24.32 22.98 -15.66
C ASN A 120 -23.51 24.28 -15.61
N ILE A 121 -22.31 24.27 -15.01
CA ILE A 121 -21.42 25.42 -14.84
C ILE A 121 -19.99 24.93 -15.05
N ALA A 122 -19.62 24.73 -16.31
CA ALA A 122 -18.45 23.97 -16.76
C ALA A 122 -18.50 22.48 -16.38
N THR A 123 -18.01 21.61 -17.26
CA THR A 123 -17.91 20.18 -16.98
C THR A 123 -16.94 19.95 -15.82
N GLY A 124 -17.40 19.32 -14.75
CA GLY A 124 -16.60 19.05 -13.56
C GLY A 124 -17.08 17.82 -12.80
N CYS A 125 -16.30 17.39 -11.82
CA CYS A 125 -16.63 16.26 -10.96
C CYS A 125 -16.29 16.56 -9.49
N SER A 126 -17.02 15.93 -8.59
CA SER A 126 -16.70 15.88 -7.17
C SER A 126 -16.66 14.45 -6.67
N TRP A 127 -15.78 14.18 -5.70
CA TRP A 127 -15.69 12.87 -5.05
C TRP A 127 -14.98 13.01 -3.69
N LYS A 128 -14.97 11.91 -2.93
CA LYS A 128 -14.13 11.78 -1.74
C LYS A 128 -13.10 10.69 -1.96
N GLU A 129 -11.90 10.92 -1.45
CA GLU A 129 -10.74 10.05 -1.65
C GLU A 129 -9.97 9.86 -0.35
N GLU A 130 -9.53 8.63 -0.11
CA GLU A 130 -8.67 8.28 1.01
C GLU A 130 -7.25 8.03 0.52
N ILE A 131 -6.29 8.72 1.11
CA ILE A 131 -4.89 8.66 0.73
C ILE A 131 -4.07 8.20 1.92
N LEU A 132 -3.19 7.23 1.70
CA LEU A 132 -2.27 6.76 2.73
C LEU A 132 -1.14 7.79 2.94
N LEU A 133 -0.96 8.26 4.17
CA LEU A 133 0.18 9.10 4.53
C LEU A 133 1.36 8.20 4.93
N PRO A 134 2.57 8.39 4.37
CA PRO A 134 3.74 7.61 4.74
C PRO A 134 4.11 7.87 6.20
N ILE A 135 4.24 6.80 6.98
CA ILE A 135 4.47 6.90 8.43
C ILE A 135 5.80 7.58 8.75
N ASP A 136 6.83 7.40 7.92
CA ASP A 136 8.13 8.04 8.05
C ASP A 136 8.03 9.57 7.90
N ARG A 137 7.16 10.06 7.02
CA ARG A 137 6.92 11.50 6.84
C ARG A 137 6.13 12.10 7.99
N VAL A 138 5.14 11.36 8.50
CA VAL A 138 4.35 11.79 9.67
C VAL A 138 5.20 11.80 10.93
N ASP A 139 5.95 10.73 11.21
CA ASP A 139 6.84 10.64 12.37
C ASP A 139 7.86 11.75 12.38
N ARG A 140 8.47 12.01 11.22
CA ARG A 140 9.42 13.10 11.08
C ARG A 140 8.79 14.43 11.41
N ALA A 141 7.64 14.76 10.80
CA ALA A 141 6.90 15.98 11.08
C ALA A 141 6.55 16.13 12.57
N LEU A 142 6.21 15.02 13.25
CA LEU A 142 5.97 15.00 14.69
C LEU A 142 7.24 15.26 15.52
N ILE A 143 8.37 14.65 15.14
CA ILE A 143 9.66 14.75 15.83
C ILE A 143 10.27 16.15 15.65
N THR A 144 10.26 16.68 14.43
CA THR A 144 10.84 17.99 14.09
C THR A 144 9.90 19.16 14.34
N ASP A 145 8.66 18.88 14.78
CA ASP A 145 7.59 19.86 14.96
C ASP A 145 7.36 20.74 13.71
N SER A 146 7.46 20.13 12.53
CA SER A 146 7.36 20.80 11.24
C SER A 146 6.08 20.43 10.51
N PRO A 147 5.48 21.35 9.73
CA PRO A 147 4.26 21.03 9.00
C PRO A 147 4.52 19.96 7.94
N LEU A 148 3.48 19.19 7.63
CA LEU A 148 3.48 18.24 6.52
C LEU A 148 2.79 18.87 5.32
N ASN A 149 3.52 19.12 4.24
CA ASN A 149 2.95 19.71 3.03
C ASN A 149 2.51 18.61 2.05
N VAL A 150 1.26 18.68 1.62
CA VAL A 150 0.66 17.77 0.64
C VAL A 150 0.18 18.59 -0.55
N LEU A 151 0.77 18.37 -1.71
CA LEU A 151 0.31 18.91 -2.98
C LEU A 151 -0.80 18.03 -3.55
N VAL A 152 -1.92 18.64 -3.92
CA VAL A 152 -3.03 17.98 -4.63
C VAL A 152 -3.21 18.65 -5.97
N GLY A 153 -3.00 17.90 -7.05
CA GLY A 153 -3.05 18.47 -8.39
C GLY A 153 -2.52 17.58 -9.48
N LYS A 154 -1.94 18.19 -10.50
CA LYS A 154 -1.47 17.54 -11.72
C LYS A 154 0.01 17.86 -11.95
N VAL A 155 0.76 16.85 -12.39
CA VAL A 155 2.16 17.01 -12.78
C VAL A 155 2.26 16.98 -14.29
N ARG A 156 2.98 17.95 -14.86
CA ARG A 156 3.33 17.98 -16.28
C ARG A 156 4.83 17.88 -16.41
N SER A 157 5.30 16.87 -17.12
CA SER A 157 6.68 16.83 -17.58
C SER A 157 6.81 17.71 -18.83
N THR A 158 7.80 18.59 -18.83
CA THR A 158 8.19 19.39 -19.99
C THR A 158 9.62 18.99 -20.36
N ARG A 159 9.78 18.49 -21.58
CA ARG A 159 11.10 18.13 -22.11
C ARG A 159 11.67 19.34 -22.85
N SER A 160 12.67 19.98 -22.27
CA SER A 160 13.39 21.10 -22.89
C SER A 160 14.71 20.62 -23.50
N LYS A 161 15.09 21.22 -24.62
CA LYS A 161 16.42 21.01 -25.23
C LYS A 161 17.44 21.85 -24.47
N THR A 162 18.44 21.22 -23.84
CA THR A 162 19.44 21.92 -23.04
C THR A 162 20.73 22.21 -23.79
N SER A 163 21.18 21.27 -24.61
CA SER A 163 22.35 21.46 -25.48
C SER A 163 22.28 20.53 -26.68
N SER A 164 22.99 20.89 -27.74
CA SER A 164 23.17 20.03 -28.90
C SER A 164 24.53 20.28 -29.51
N ASP A 165 25.28 19.22 -29.78
CA ASP A 165 26.58 19.24 -30.46
C ASP A 165 26.44 19.09 -31.99
N GLY A 166 25.22 19.22 -32.52
CA GLY A 166 24.90 18.99 -33.93
C GLY A 166 24.52 17.54 -34.28
N TYR A 167 24.89 16.56 -33.46
CA TYR A 167 24.60 15.13 -33.69
C TYR A 167 23.76 14.49 -32.57
N ASN A 168 23.96 14.95 -31.34
CA ASN A 168 23.27 14.52 -30.14
C ASN A 168 22.52 15.72 -29.55
N VAL A 169 21.21 15.56 -29.36
CA VAL A 169 20.40 16.52 -28.62
C VAL A 169 20.25 16.03 -27.19
N LYS A 170 20.78 16.80 -26.23
CA LYS A 170 20.50 16.57 -24.82
C LYS A 170 19.19 17.24 -24.46
N TYR A 171 18.35 16.48 -23.78
CA TYR A 171 17.09 16.94 -23.26
C TYR A 171 17.11 16.85 -21.74
N GLU A 172 16.53 17.85 -21.10
CA GLU A 172 16.23 17.83 -19.68
C GLU A 172 14.71 17.74 -19.53
N THR A 173 14.28 16.87 -18.63
CA THR A 173 12.87 16.74 -18.28
C THR A 173 12.65 17.52 -17.00
N SER A 174 11.90 18.61 -17.08
CA SER A 174 11.46 19.37 -15.91
C SER A 174 10.02 18.97 -15.55
N PHE A 175 9.71 18.93 -14.27
CA PHE A 175 8.36 18.62 -13.79
C PHE A 175 7.73 19.88 -13.21
N LYS A 176 6.60 20.30 -13.79
CA LYS A 176 5.79 21.41 -13.28
C LYS A 176 4.57 20.86 -12.57
N HIS A 177 4.38 21.31 -11.34
CA HIS A 177 3.28 20.94 -10.48
C HIS A 177 2.21 22.02 -10.53
N TYR A 178 0.96 21.63 -10.82
CA TYR A 178 -0.19 22.52 -10.86
C TYR A 178 -1.22 22.04 -9.86
N GLY A 179 -1.51 22.81 -8.82
CA GLY A 179 -2.44 22.37 -7.80
C GLY A 179 -2.44 23.21 -6.55
N VAL A 180 -2.99 22.61 -5.50
CA VAL A 180 -3.11 23.20 -4.17
C VAL A 180 -2.09 22.54 -3.26
N THR A 181 -1.21 23.32 -2.64
CA THR A 181 -0.42 22.84 -1.49
C THR A 181 -1.22 23.05 -0.22
N LEU A 182 -1.50 21.93 0.46
CA LEU A 182 -2.12 21.84 1.76
C LEU A 182 -1.03 21.73 2.80
N THR A 183 -1.10 22.56 3.83
CA THR A 183 -0.16 22.52 4.95
C THR A 183 -0.89 21.90 6.13
N ILE A 184 -0.44 20.74 6.59
CA ILE A 184 -0.96 20.09 7.78
C ILE A 184 -0.13 20.58 8.97
N PRO A 185 -0.72 21.32 9.93
CA PRO A 185 0.02 21.80 11.10
C PRO A 185 0.51 20.64 11.97
N PRO A 186 1.69 20.78 12.62
CA PRO A 186 2.18 19.80 13.59
C PRO A 186 1.18 19.53 14.73
N ALA A 187 0.50 20.58 15.20
CA ALA A 187 -0.53 20.50 16.24
C ALA A 187 -1.67 19.54 15.84
N SER A 188 -2.04 19.48 14.56
CA SER A 188 -3.07 18.59 14.06
C SER A 188 -2.63 17.13 14.09
N LEU A 189 -1.38 16.84 13.73
CA LEU A 189 -0.79 15.50 13.81
C LEU A 189 -0.66 15.05 15.27
N LYS A 190 -0.12 15.91 16.13
CA LYS A 190 0.04 15.65 17.58
C LYS A 190 -1.29 15.41 18.27
N GLY A 191 -2.28 16.26 18.02
CA GLY A 191 -3.61 16.12 18.61
C GLY A 191 -4.32 14.84 18.17
N LEU A 192 -4.19 14.48 16.88
CA LEU A 192 -4.72 13.20 16.39
C LEU A 192 -3.99 12.00 17.03
N GLN A 193 -2.66 12.04 17.13
CA GLN A 193 -1.88 11.00 17.80
C GLN A 193 -2.29 10.85 19.27
N GLN A 194 -2.46 11.98 19.98
CA GLN A 194 -2.89 12.02 21.37
C GLN A 194 -4.29 11.42 21.55
N ALA A 195 -5.25 11.71 20.66
CA ALA A 195 -6.58 11.11 20.70
C ALA A 195 -6.54 9.58 20.55
N VAL A 196 -5.65 9.06 19.70
CA VAL A 196 -5.47 7.61 19.52
C VAL A 196 -4.86 6.97 20.78
N ILE A 197 -3.84 7.60 21.37
CA ILE A 197 -3.18 7.13 22.59
C ILE A 197 -4.13 7.16 23.79
N GLN A 198 -4.95 8.21 23.93
CA GLN A 198 -5.93 8.34 25.03
C GLN A 198 -6.98 7.23 25.02
N ASP A 199 -7.30 6.69 23.84
CA ASP A 199 -8.22 5.56 23.67
C ASP A 199 -7.52 4.19 23.81
N GLY A 200 -6.25 4.18 24.22
CA GLY A 200 -5.46 2.96 24.46
C GLY A 200 -4.92 2.28 23.20
N SER A 201 -5.07 2.91 22.04
CA SER A 201 -4.54 2.40 20.77
C SER A 201 -3.09 2.83 20.57
N ALA A 202 -2.23 1.92 20.12
CA ALA A 202 -0.84 2.23 19.77
C ALA A 202 -0.72 2.53 18.27
N ILE A 203 -0.18 3.69 17.91
CA ILE A 203 0.26 3.96 16.54
C ILE A 203 1.70 3.47 16.41
N PRO A 204 2.00 2.57 15.47
CA PRO A 204 3.37 2.14 15.27
C PRO A 204 4.20 3.32 14.75
N SER A 205 5.38 3.54 15.33
CA SER A 205 6.37 4.43 14.72
C SER A 205 6.94 3.79 13.45
N SER A 206 7.42 4.62 12.54
CA SER A 206 8.25 4.26 11.39
C SER A 206 9.39 3.31 11.77
N ALA A 207 10.07 3.56 12.89
CA ALA A 207 11.10 2.67 13.42
C ALA A 207 10.56 1.28 13.77
N ALA A 208 9.37 1.20 14.37
CA ALA A 208 8.71 -0.07 14.67
C ALA A 208 8.24 -0.80 13.40
N VAL A 209 7.75 -0.08 12.39
CA VAL A 209 7.37 -0.65 11.09
C VAL A 209 8.59 -1.22 10.39
N LEU A 210 9.69 -0.46 10.29
CA LEU A 210 10.95 -0.91 9.68
C LEU A 210 11.53 -2.13 10.42
N ALA A 211 11.50 -2.14 11.75
CA ALA A 211 11.95 -3.28 12.54
C ALA A 211 11.07 -4.53 12.30
N ALA A 212 9.76 -4.36 12.14
CA ALA A 212 8.85 -5.47 11.85
C ALA A 212 9.06 -6.04 10.43
N GLU A 213 9.29 -5.18 9.43
CA GLU A 213 9.62 -5.58 8.07
C GLU A 213 10.97 -6.30 8.00
N ALA A 214 12.02 -5.74 8.63
CA ALA A 214 13.32 -6.39 8.72
C ALA A 214 13.24 -7.74 9.44
N LYS A 215 12.41 -7.86 10.47
CA LYS A 215 12.16 -9.15 11.15
C LYS A 215 11.48 -10.16 10.21
N LYS A 216 10.49 -9.75 9.43
CA LYS A 216 9.83 -10.63 8.44
C LYS A 216 10.79 -11.09 7.36
N GLU A 217 11.61 -10.18 6.84
CA GLU A 217 12.63 -10.51 5.85
C GLU A 217 13.65 -11.50 6.41
N ASN A 218 14.17 -11.26 7.62
CA ASN A 218 15.11 -12.17 8.27
C ASN A 218 14.46 -13.55 8.56
N GLN A 219 13.20 -13.58 9.00
CA GLN A 219 12.45 -14.84 9.18
C GLN A 219 12.30 -15.60 7.85
N GLU A 220 12.00 -14.92 6.76
CA GLU A 220 11.87 -15.55 5.44
C GLU A 220 13.23 -16.05 4.92
N LEU A 221 14.31 -15.29 5.15
CA LEU A 221 15.67 -15.74 4.84
C LEU A 221 16.05 -16.98 5.65
N GLN A 222 15.76 -17.00 6.96
CA GLN A 222 15.97 -18.16 7.82
C GLN A 222 15.15 -19.36 7.34
N ARG A 223 13.87 -19.16 7.00
CA ARG A 223 13.00 -20.22 6.47
C ARG A 223 13.54 -20.79 5.16
N ARG A 224 13.98 -19.93 4.24
CA ARG A 224 14.61 -20.36 2.98
C ARG A 224 15.91 -21.13 3.22
N ALA A 225 16.75 -20.65 4.14
CA ALA A 225 17.98 -21.34 4.51
C ALA A 225 17.69 -22.72 5.13
N GLN A 226 16.68 -22.83 6.00
CA GLN A 226 16.23 -24.10 6.59
C GLN A 226 15.71 -25.07 5.52
N ILE A 227 14.85 -24.61 4.61
CA ILE A 227 14.34 -25.42 3.50
C ILE A 227 15.50 -25.90 2.62
N GLN A 228 16.47 -25.04 2.30
CA GLN A 228 17.64 -25.44 1.51
C GLN A 228 18.54 -26.43 2.26
N ALA A 229 18.75 -26.25 3.56
CA ALA A 229 19.51 -27.17 4.40
C ALA A 229 18.82 -28.54 4.47
N GLN A 230 17.50 -28.56 4.67
CA GLN A 230 16.70 -29.77 4.68
C GLN A 230 16.75 -30.47 3.31
N LYS A 231 16.58 -29.75 2.21
CA LYS A 231 16.71 -30.31 0.86
C LYS A 231 18.08 -30.95 0.61
N LYS A 232 19.16 -30.36 1.13
CA LYS A 232 20.51 -30.95 1.04
C LYS A 232 20.63 -32.28 1.81
N ILE A 233 20.01 -32.38 2.98
CA ILE A 233 19.97 -33.61 3.79
C ILE A 233 19.10 -34.68 3.13
N GLU A 234 17.95 -34.29 2.56
CA GLU A 234 17.00 -35.21 1.93
C GLU A 234 17.47 -35.74 0.57
N LYS A 235 18.28 -34.96 -0.15
CA LYS A 235 18.73 -35.28 -1.51
C LYS A 235 19.24 -36.72 -1.69
N PRO A 236 20.16 -37.27 -0.86
CA PRO A 236 20.61 -38.65 -1.01
C PRO A 236 19.48 -39.67 -0.90
N PHE A 237 18.52 -39.50 0.01
CA PHE A 237 17.39 -40.43 0.18
C PHE A 237 16.47 -40.46 -1.04
N LYS A 238 16.33 -39.33 -1.75
CA LYS A 238 15.55 -39.25 -2.99
C LYS A 238 16.14 -40.03 -4.16
N PHE A 239 17.40 -40.48 -4.07
CA PHE A 239 18.03 -41.34 -5.08
C PHE A 239 17.94 -42.84 -4.75
N GLU A 240 17.49 -43.21 -3.55
CA GLU A 240 17.38 -44.60 -3.13
C GLU A 240 16.17 -45.27 -3.81
N ILE A 241 16.39 -46.44 -4.42
CA ILE A 241 15.34 -47.19 -5.12
C ILE A 241 14.31 -47.68 -4.09
N GLY A 242 13.02 -47.51 -4.40
CA GLY A 242 11.91 -47.81 -3.52
C GLY A 242 11.50 -46.64 -2.62
N THR A 243 12.27 -45.54 -2.58
CA THR A 243 11.89 -44.35 -1.80
C THR A 243 10.58 -43.77 -2.30
N ARG A 244 9.67 -43.54 -1.36
CA ARG A 244 8.39 -42.89 -1.61
C ARG A 244 8.58 -41.38 -1.69
N ILE A 245 8.13 -40.77 -2.78
CA ILE A 245 8.27 -39.33 -3.04
C ILE A 245 6.97 -38.74 -3.53
N CYS A 246 6.79 -37.44 -3.29
CA CYS A 246 5.59 -36.72 -3.70
C CYS A 246 5.90 -35.31 -4.17
N ARG A 247 5.00 -34.76 -4.98
CA ARG A 247 5.01 -33.35 -5.35
C ARG A 247 3.60 -32.80 -5.42
N GLN A 248 3.43 -31.52 -5.10
CA GLN A 248 2.17 -30.82 -5.26
C GLN A 248 2.06 -30.25 -6.69
N GLN A 249 1.00 -30.60 -7.42
CA GLN A 249 0.71 -30.09 -8.76
C GLN A 249 -0.72 -29.51 -8.79
N GLY A 250 -0.82 -28.20 -8.53
CA GLY A 250 -2.10 -27.54 -8.30
C GLY A 250 -2.78 -28.06 -7.03
N PRO A 251 -4.05 -28.48 -7.06
CA PRO A 251 -4.71 -29.08 -5.90
C PRO A 251 -4.26 -30.52 -5.63
N TRP A 252 -3.62 -31.20 -6.60
CA TRP A 252 -3.31 -32.62 -6.50
C TRP A 252 -1.92 -32.88 -5.93
N LYS A 253 -1.83 -33.75 -4.93
CA LYS A 253 -0.60 -34.39 -4.48
C LYS A 253 -0.35 -35.64 -5.30
N ILE A 254 0.73 -35.65 -6.08
CA ILE A 254 1.18 -36.81 -6.86
C ILE A 254 2.16 -37.58 -6.00
N THR A 255 1.96 -38.89 -5.85
CA THR A 255 2.86 -39.79 -5.10
C THR A 255 3.42 -40.85 -6.03
N GLY A 256 4.70 -41.16 -5.88
CA GLY A 256 5.35 -42.24 -6.61
C GLY A 256 6.50 -42.86 -5.85
N TYR A 257 7.14 -43.84 -6.48
CA TYR A 257 8.30 -44.55 -5.96
C TYR A 257 9.45 -44.45 -6.95
N VAL A 258 10.67 -44.28 -6.43
CA VAL A 258 11.89 -44.26 -7.24
C VAL A 258 12.18 -45.68 -7.73
N GLU A 259 12.19 -45.89 -9.04
CA GLU A 259 12.48 -47.19 -9.66
C GLU A 259 13.96 -47.28 -10.11
N GLN A 260 14.55 -46.14 -10.51
CA GLN A 260 15.93 -46.08 -10.96
C GLN A 260 16.53 -44.68 -10.72
N ALA A 261 17.85 -44.61 -10.52
CA ALA A 261 18.62 -43.37 -10.38
C ALA A 261 19.76 -43.33 -11.41
N VAL A 262 19.84 -42.27 -12.22
CA VAL A 262 20.93 -42.08 -13.19
C VAL A 262 21.39 -40.62 -13.18
N LYS A 263 22.64 -40.40 -12.77
CA LYS A 263 23.26 -39.07 -12.66
C LYS A 263 22.43 -38.13 -11.77
N GLU A 264 21.82 -37.10 -12.35
CA GLU A 264 21.03 -36.08 -11.67
C GLU A 264 19.51 -36.30 -11.78
N ARG A 265 19.08 -37.41 -12.38
CA ARG A 265 17.67 -37.72 -12.61
C ARG A 265 17.27 -39.04 -11.96
N ILE A 266 16.01 -39.11 -11.57
CA ILE A 266 15.37 -40.30 -11.03
C ILE A 266 14.20 -40.71 -11.93
N GLN A 267 14.05 -42.01 -12.12
CA GLN A 267 12.88 -42.62 -12.73
C GLN A 267 11.85 -42.91 -11.65
N ILE A 268 10.64 -42.44 -11.85
CA ILE A 268 9.59 -42.44 -10.83
C ILE A 268 8.37 -43.16 -11.40
N ARG A 269 7.90 -44.20 -10.73
CA ARG A 269 6.58 -44.79 -10.99
C ARG A 269 5.54 -44.07 -10.14
N ILE A 270 4.70 -43.29 -10.78
CA ILE A 270 3.59 -42.59 -10.13
C ILE A 270 2.52 -43.62 -9.78
N SER A 271 2.18 -43.73 -8.50
CA SER A 271 1.25 -44.72 -7.96
C SER A 271 -0.07 -44.11 -7.49
N ASP A 272 -0.10 -42.82 -7.12
CA ASP A 272 -1.31 -42.16 -6.64
C ASP A 272 -1.33 -40.67 -7.02
N MET A 273 -2.53 -40.13 -7.14
CA MET A 273 -2.79 -38.70 -7.32
C MET A 273 -4.05 -38.36 -6.54
N SER A 274 -3.93 -37.52 -5.51
CA SER A 274 -5.04 -37.21 -4.61
C SER A 274 -5.03 -35.77 -4.11
N ASP A 275 -6.19 -35.25 -3.78
CA ASP A 275 -6.37 -33.98 -3.06
C ASP A 275 -7.15 -34.26 -1.78
N GLY A 276 -6.43 -34.53 -0.68
CA GLY A 276 -7.01 -35.06 0.55
C GLY A 276 -7.71 -36.41 0.31
N ASN A 277 -9.05 -36.38 0.27
CA ASN A 277 -9.89 -37.56 0.07
C ASN A 277 -10.35 -37.77 -1.38
N LEU A 278 -10.06 -36.83 -2.29
CA LEU A 278 -10.49 -36.92 -3.69
C LEU A 278 -9.41 -37.59 -4.53
N ARG A 279 -9.82 -38.49 -5.42
CA ARG A 279 -8.97 -39.12 -6.44
C ARG A 279 -9.56 -38.88 -7.83
N PRO A 280 -8.77 -38.47 -8.83
CA PRO A 280 -9.25 -38.35 -10.19
C PRO A 280 -9.59 -39.75 -10.73
N GLY A 281 -10.83 -39.94 -11.19
CA GLY A 281 -11.26 -41.24 -11.78
C GLY A 281 -10.51 -41.62 -13.07
N SER A 282 -9.81 -40.66 -13.68
CA SER A 282 -8.99 -40.86 -14.88
C SER A 282 -7.51 -41.13 -14.59
N PHE A 283 -7.10 -41.20 -13.31
CA PHE A 283 -5.71 -41.45 -12.97
C PHE A 283 -5.27 -42.83 -13.50
N ARG A 284 -4.09 -42.85 -14.14
CA ARG A 284 -3.40 -44.06 -14.58
C ARG A 284 -1.96 -43.97 -14.11
N GLU A 285 -1.42 -45.09 -13.64
CA GLU A 285 0.00 -45.17 -13.31
C GLU A 285 0.85 -44.81 -14.53
N ALA A 286 1.94 -44.08 -14.29
CA ALA A 286 2.85 -43.66 -15.33
C ALA A 286 4.28 -43.65 -14.78
N ILE A 287 5.25 -43.90 -15.66
CA ILE A 287 6.67 -43.81 -15.34
C ILE A 287 7.22 -42.54 -15.99
N ILE A 288 7.87 -41.70 -15.20
CA ILE A 288 8.47 -40.46 -15.66
C ILE A 288 9.93 -40.35 -15.21
N TRP A 289 10.71 -39.56 -15.93
CA TRP A 289 12.05 -39.14 -15.51
C TRP A 289 12.01 -37.68 -15.09
N ASP A 290 12.51 -37.38 -13.90
CA ASP A 290 12.49 -36.02 -13.35
C ASP A 290 13.71 -35.73 -12.47
N LEU A 291 13.88 -34.47 -12.08
CA LEU A 291 14.88 -34.05 -11.11
C LEU A 291 14.37 -34.31 -9.68
N PRO A 292 15.19 -34.85 -8.77
CA PRO A 292 14.82 -35.04 -7.37
C PRO A 292 14.40 -33.75 -6.67
N ASP A 293 14.92 -32.60 -7.10
CA ASP A 293 14.61 -31.30 -6.50
C ASP A 293 13.16 -30.84 -6.76
N ASN A 294 12.47 -31.48 -7.70
CA ASN A 294 11.04 -31.29 -8.00
C ASN A 294 10.11 -32.16 -7.12
N TRP A 295 10.69 -32.99 -6.26
CA TRP A 295 9.97 -33.94 -5.41
C TRP A 295 10.41 -33.79 -3.95
N ASP A 296 9.48 -34.03 -3.03
CA ASP A 296 9.69 -34.10 -1.60
C ASP A 296 9.61 -35.56 -1.14
N LEU A 297 10.25 -35.89 -0.01
CA LEU A 297 10.03 -37.19 0.63
C LEU A 297 8.62 -37.22 1.21
N CYS A 298 7.90 -38.32 0.98
CA CYS A 298 6.71 -38.65 1.76
C CYS A 298 7.05 -39.73 2.79
#